data_AF-A0A256XKN7-F1
#
_entry.id   AF-A0A256XKN7-F1
#
_cell.length_a   1.000
_cell.length_b   1.000
_cell.length_c   1.000
_cell.angle_alpha   90.00
_cell.angle_beta   90.00
_cell.angle_gamma   90.00
#
_symmetry.space_group_name_H-M   'P 1'
#
loop_
_entity.id
_entity.type
_entity.pdbx_description
1 polymer ?
#
loop_
_entity_poly.entity_id
_entity_poly.type
_entity_poly.pdbx_seq_one_letter_code
_entity_poly.pdbx_strand_id
1 'polypeptide(L)'
;MKKLIAICIMFIFIVIGLSGCNDIKKDENIQVSISTFKVEPAIIESGNSTILSWVVINAQTIFIDNGIGNVSSIGEISIKPSETTTYTIKAKNNSETFCSIQFY
;
A
#
# COMPACT_ATOMS: atom_id res chain seq x y z
N MET A 1 -24.94 -48.99 46.34
CA MET A 1 -25.53 -48.74 45.00
C MET A 1 -25.65 -47.24 44.75
N LYS A 2 -24.88 -46.74 43.78
CA LYS A 2 -25.30 -45.71 42.81
C LYS A 2 -25.65 -44.31 43.34
N LYS A 3 -24.67 -43.55 43.85
CA LYS A 3 -24.68 -42.06 43.75
C LYS A 3 -23.29 -41.45 43.47
N LEU A 4 -22.35 -42.25 42.96
CA LEU A 4 -20.95 -41.84 42.70
C LEU A 4 -20.62 -41.60 41.22
N ILE A 5 -21.62 -41.49 40.33
CA ILE A 5 -21.42 -41.39 38.88
C ILE A 5 -21.74 -39.98 38.30
N ALA A 6 -22.31 -39.08 39.10
CA ALA A 6 -22.74 -37.76 38.60
C ALA A 6 -21.67 -36.64 38.70
N ILE A 7 -20.62 -36.80 39.52
CA ILE A 7 -19.60 -35.75 39.71
C ILE A 7 -18.52 -35.80 38.61
N CYS A 8 -18.27 -36.97 38.02
CA CYS A 8 -17.28 -37.13 36.94
C CYS A 8 -17.82 -36.80 35.53
N ILE A 9 -19.13 -36.55 35.35
CA ILE A 9 -19.74 -36.22 34.04
C ILE A 9 -20.03 -34.71 33.91
N MET A 10 -20.04 -33.95 35.01
CA MET A 10 -20.30 -32.50 34.97
C MET A 10 -19.05 -31.64 34.66
N PHE A 11 -17.85 -32.23 34.63
CA PHE A 11 -16.59 -31.52 34.30
C PHE A 11 -16.09 -31.75 32.87
N ILE A 12 -16.80 -32.51 32.03
CA ILE A 12 -16.30 -32.90 30.69
C ILE A 12 -16.82 -32.01 29.55
N PHE A 13 -17.77 -31.08 29.74
CA PHE A 13 -18.31 -30.28 28.62
C PHE A 13 -18.73 -28.83 28.91
N ILE A 14 -17.92 -28.03 29.62
CA ILE A 14 -17.83 -26.59 29.29
C ILE A 14 -16.37 -26.22 29.10
N VAL A 15 -15.75 -26.94 28.17
CA VAL A 15 -14.74 -26.36 27.28
C VAL A 15 -15.52 -25.58 26.21
N ILE A 16 -16.13 -24.46 26.62
CA ILE A 16 -16.41 -23.39 25.66
C ILE A 16 -15.50 -22.28 26.13
N GLY A 17 -14.31 -22.27 25.54
CA GLY A 17 -13.36 -21.20 25.76
C GLY A 17 -14.08 -19.89 25.50
N LEU A 18 -14.24 -19.10 26.57
CA LEU A 18 -14.19 -17.66 26.38
C LEU A 18 -12.71 -17.33 26.13
N SER A 19 -12.22 -17.77 24.97
CA SER A 19 -11.11 -17.14 24.28
C SER A 19 -11.62 -15.78 23.83
N GLY A 20 -11.85 -14.89 24.81
CA GLY A 20 -11.98 -13.46 24.61
C GLY A 20 -10.60 -12.88 24.34
N CYS A 21 -9.97 -13.35 23.27
CA CYS A 21 -8.83 -12.71 22.64
C CYS A 21 -9.13 -12.68 21.15
N ASN A 22 -10.22 -12.00 20.76
CA ASN A 22 -10.25 -11.43 19.42
C ASN A 22 -9.57 -10.07 19.50
N ASP A 23 -8.25 -10.14 19.74
CA ASP A 23 -7.35 -9.18 19.13
C ASP A 23 -7.56 -9.32 17.62
N ILE A 24 -8.52 -8.58 17.05
CA ILE A 24 -8.40 -8.20 15.66
C ILE A 24 -7.25 -7.18 15.64
N LYS A 25 -6.02 -7.66 15.81
CA LYS A 25 -4.89 -7.04 15.16
C LYS A 25 -5.20 -7.21 13.70
N LYS A 26 -5.80 -6.18 13.12
CA LYS A 26 -5.79 -5.98 11.69
C LYS A 26 -4.32 -5.74 11.31
N ASP A 27 -3.53 -6.81 11.32
CA ASP A 27 -2.31 -6.90 10.53
C ASP A 27 -2.73 -7.25 9.10
N GLU A 28 -3.60 -6.40 8.55
CA GLU A 28 -3.53 -6.16 7.13
C GLU A 28 -2.37 -5.19 7.06
N ASN A 29 -1.23 -5.65 6.55
CA ASN A 29 -0.13 -4.78 6.18
C ASN A 29 -0.66 -3.88 5.06
N ILE A 30 -1.44 -2.85 5.43
CA ILE A 30 -1.90 -1.79 4.53
C ILE A 30 -0.72 -0.84 4.34
N GLN A 31 0.43 -1.37 3.96
CA GLN A 31 1.56 -0.53 3.62
C GLN A 31 1.40 -0.06 2.19
N VAL A 32 1.61 1.23 2.03
CA VAL A 32 1.68 1.85 0.72
C VAL A 32 2.87 1.25 0.00
N SER A 33 2.63 0.73 -1.20
CA SER A 33 3.68 0.19 -2.04
C SER A 33 3.61 0.83 -3.41
N ILE A 34 4.76 1.31 -3.90
CA ILE A 34 4.90 1.78 -5.27
C ILE A 34 5.36 0.59 -6.10
N SER A 35 4.41 -0.06 -6.78
CA SER A 35 4.69 -1.23 -7.61
C SER A 35 5.43 -0.85 -8.89
N THR A 36 5.16 0.33 -9.43
CA THR A 36 5.83 0.84 -10.64
C THR A 36 5.85 2.34 -10.59
N PHE A 37 6.97 2.93 -10.99
CA PHE A 37 7.09 4.35 -11.28
C PHE A 37 8.25 4.48 -12.27
N LYS A 38 7.94 4.73 -13.54
CA LYS A 38 8.93 4.69 -14.63
C LYS A 38 8.66 5.76 -15.68
N VAL A 39 9.75 6.22 -16.30
CA VAL A 39 9.74 7.13 -17.45
C VAL A 39 10.31 6.38 -18.65
N GLU A 40 9.60 6.37 -19.77
CA GLU A 40 10.03 5.64 -20.97
C GLU A 40 9.69 6.43 -22.25
N PRO A 41 10.72 6.83 -23.05
CA PRO A 41 12.16 6.67 -22.82
C PRO A 41 12.70 7.61 -21.72
N ALA A 42 13.69 7.14 -20.95
CA ALA A 42 14.30 7.93 -19.86
C ALA A 42 15.12 9.13 -20.37
N ILE A 43 15.77 8.97 -21.53
CA ILE A 43 16.56 10.02 -22.18
C ILE A 43 15.83 10.46 -23.44
N ILE A 44 15.57 11.75 -23.54
CA ILE A 44 14.98 12.38 -24.72
C ILE A 44 15.78 13.62 -25.11
N GLU A 45 15.80 13.94 -26.40
CA GLU A 45 16.23 15.26 -26.84
C GLU A 45 15.25 16.33 -26.33
N SER A 46 15.76 17.53 -26.06
CA SER A 46 14.96 18.64 -25.53
C SER A 46 13.74 18.90 -26.43
N GLY A 47 12.56 18.99 -25.81
CA GLY A 47 11.29 19.25 -26.51
C GLY A 47 10.56 18.00 -27.02
N ASN A 48 11.19 16.82 -26.99
CA ASN A 48 10.49 15.57 -27.25
C ASN A 48 9.59 15.17 -26.06
N SER A 49 8.69 14.21 -26.31
CA SER A 49 7.83 13.66 -25.27
C SER A 49 8.34 12.32 -24.75
N THR A 50 8.14 12.10 -23.46
CA THR A 50 8.29 10.80 -22.82
C THR A 50 7.03 10.47 -22.02
N ILE A 51 6.86 9.20 -21.64
CA ILE A 51 5.71 8.72 -20.87
C ILE A 51 6.17 8.43 -19.45
N LEU A 52 5.57 9.11 -18.47
CA LEU A 52 5.67 8.76 -17.07
C LEU A 52 4.48 7.85 -16.72
N SER A 53 4.74 6.68 -16.16
CA SER A 53 3.71 5.71 -15.75
C SER A 53 3.94 5.23 -14.32
N TRP A 54 2.85 4.97 -13.60
CA TRP A 54 2.89 4.57 -12.20
C TRP A 54 1.78 3.60 -11.80
N VAL A 55 2.09 2.79 -10.80
CA VAL A 55 1.17 1.88 -10.12
C VAL A 55 1.50 1.93 -8.63
N VAL A 56 0.53 2.38 -7.84
CA VAL A 56 0.63 2.51 -6.38
C VAL A 56 -0.49 1.70 -5.75
N ILE A 57 -0.13 0.88 -4.77
CA ILE A 57 -1.02 -0.03 -4.05
C ILE A 57 -1.22 0.53 -2.63
N ASN A 58 -2.45 0.44 -2.13
CA ASN A 58 -2.84 0.83 -0.77
C ASN A 58 -2.62 2.32 -0.42
N ALA A 59 -2.48 3.22 -1.40
CA ALA A 59 -2.44 4.66 -1.16
C ALA A 59 -3.85 5.28 -1.23
N GLN A 60 -4.14 6.21 -0.32
CA GLN A 60 -5.35 7.03 -0.36
C GLN A 60 -5.13 8.31 -1.16
N THR A 61 -3.93 8.90 -1.06
CA THR A 61 -3.56 10.09 -1.80
C THR A 61 -2.22 9.88 -2.47
N ILE A 62 -2.11 10.30 -3.73
CA ILE A 62 -0.89 10.20 -4.52
C ILE A 62 -0.66 11.55 -5.20
N PHE A 63 0.56 12.04 -5.08
CA PHE A 63 1.01 13.30 -5.62
C PHE A 63 2.31 13.10 -6.38
N ILE A 64 2.42 13.69 -7.56
CA ILE A 64 3.64 13.75 -8.34
C ILE A 64 4.05 15.23 -8.46
N ASP A 65 5.34 15.53 -8.25
CA ASP A 65 5.89 16.87 -8.38
C ASP A 65 6.01 17.32 -9.86
N ASN A 66 6.79 18.40 -10.10
CA ASN A 66 6.98 19.00 -11.42
C ASN A 66 5.68 19.43 -12.12
N GLY A 67 4.70 19.87 -11.33
CA GLY A 67 3.45 20.44 -11.83
C GLY A 67 2.37 19.42 -12.21
N ILE A 68 2.58 18.11 -11.99
CA ILE A 68 1.56 17.08 -12.27
C ILE A 68 0.45 17.09 -11.21
N GLY A 69 0.81 17.13 -9.93
CA GLY A 69 -0.15 17.24 -8.83
C GLY A 69 -0.74 15.90 -8.38
N ASN A 70 -2.00 15.94 -7.92
CA ASN A 70 -2.68 14.74 -7.40
C ASN A 70 -3.12 13.83 -8.55
N VAL A 71 -2.86 12.54 -8.40
CA VAL A 71 -3.15 11.52 -9.41
C VAL A 71 -3.82 10.29 -8.81
N SER A 72 -4.38 9.45 -9.68
CA SER A 72 -4.96 8.14 -9.33
C SER A 72 -3.88 7.12 -8.96
N SER A 73 -4.29 5.98 -8.38
CA SER A 73 -3.41 4.85 -8.03
C SER A 73 -2.67 4.25 -9.22
N ILE A 74 -3.29 4.25 -10.39
CA ILE A 74 -2.73 3.75 -11.63
C ILE A 74 -2.90 4.85 -12.67
N GLY A 75 -1.85 5.13 -13.42
CA GLY A 75 -1.93 6.10 -14.49
C GLY A 75 -0.67 6.20 -15.33
N GLU A 76 -0.83 6.92 -16.43
CA GLU A 76 0.25 7.34 -17.31
C GLU A 76 -0.01 8.75 -17.80
N ILE A 77 1.05 9.51 -18.05
CA ILE A 77 0.98 10.86 -18.57
C ILE A 77 2.15 11.12 -19.52
N SER A 78 1.88 11.80 -20.63
CA SER A 78 2.94 12.30 -21.51
C SER A 78 3.48 13.62 -20.97
N ILE A 79 4.79 13.69 -20.80
CA ILE A 79 5.53 14.85 -20.33
C ILE A 79 6.58 15.27 -21.37
N LYS A 80 6.96 16.55 -21.37
CA LYS A 80 7.95 17.14 -22.29
C LYS A 80 8.95 18.00 -21.52
N PRO A 81 9.87 17.41 -20.73
CA PRO A 81 10.90 18.17 -20.06
C PRO A 81 11.86 18.82 -21.07
N SER A 82 12.25 20.08 -20.82
CA SER A 82 13.22 20.81 -21.64
C SER A 82 14.67 20.62 -21.18
N GLU A 83 14.85 20.18 -19.92
CA GLU A 83 16.12 19.90 -19.26
C GLU A 83 15.97 18.65 -18.38
N THR A 84 17.08 18.08 -17.90
CA THR A 84 17.07 16.94 -16.98
C THR A 84 16.22 17.26 -15.75
N THR A 85 15.13 16.51 -15.58
CA THR A 85 14.09 16.77 -14.58
C THR A 85 13.86 15.53 -13.73
N THR A 86 13.99 15.66 -12.42
CA THR A 86 13.74 14.57 -11.46
C THR A 86 12.28 14.60 -11.00
N TYR A 87 11.54 13.50 -11.18
CA TYR A 87 10.16 13.36 -10.73
C TYR A 87 10.05 12.55 -9.43
N THR A 88 9.39 13.11 -8.43
CA THR A 88 9.11 12.48 -7.14
C THR A 88 7.64 12.14 -7.02
N ILE A 89 7.34 10.88 -6.74
CA ILE A 89 6.00 10.42 -6.35
C ILE A 89 5.89 10.33 -4.84
N LYS A 90 4.79 10.84 -4.28
CA LYS A 90 4.46 10.77 -2.86
C LYS A 90 3.13 10.06 -2.74
N ALA A 91 3.12 8.95 -2.02
CA ALA A 91 1.93 8.14 -1.83
C ALA A 91 1.65 8.00 -0.34
N LYS A 92 0.47 8.40 0.13
CA LYS A 92 0.12 8.39 1.55
C LYS A 92 -1.13 7.56 1.79
N ASN A 93 -1.10 6.77 2.86
CA ASN A 93 -2.29 6.34 3.58
C ASN A 93 -2.10 6.67 5.07
N ASN A 94 -3.04 6.25 5.93
CA ASN A 94 -2.94 6.33 7.38
C ASN A 94 -1.58 5.86 7.97
N SER A 95 -0.83 5.02 7.25
CA SER A 95 0.59 4.73 7.42
C SER A 95 1.37 5.48 6.34
N GLU A 96 2.06 6.55 6.74
CA GLU A 96 2.83 7.38 5.80
C GLU A 96 4.00 6.60 5.21
N THR A 97 4.21 6.67 3.90
CA THR A 97 5.39 6.10 3.23
C THR A 97 5.87 7.08 2.16
N PHE A 98 7.16 7.41 2.16
CA PHE A 98 7.78 8.30 1.18
C PHE A 98 8.74 7.48 0.32
N CYS A 99 8.60 7.53 -1.00
CA CYS A 99 9.52 6.84 -1.91
C CYS A 99 9.83 7.76 -3.09
N SER A 100 11.08 8.23 -3.17
CA SER A 100 11.59 9.06 -4.25
C SER A 100 12.35 8.21 -5.25
N ILE A 101 12.10 8.38 -6.54
CA ILE A 101 12.91 7.79 -7.61
C ILE A 101 13.51 8.92 -8.43
N GLN A 102 14.79 8.81 -8.78
CA GLN A 102 15.48 9.75 -9.64
C GLN A 102 15.51 9.22 -11.07
N PHE A 103 15.24 10.11 -12.03
CA PHE A 103 15.50 9.86 -13.45
C PHE A 103 16.40 10.98 -13.96
N TYR A 104 17.39 10.59 -14.77
CA TYR A 104 18.43 11.44 -15.36
C TYR A 104 18.19 11.63 -16.85
#